data_AF-A0A243RJX3-F1
#
_entry.id   AF-A0A243RJX3-F1
#
_cell.length_a   1.000
_cell.length_b   1.000
_cell.length_c   1.000
_cell.angle_alpha   90.00
_cell.angle_beta   90.00
_cell.angle_gamma   90.00
#
_symmetry.space_group_name_H-M   'P 1'
#
loop_
_entity.id
_entity.type
_entity.pdbx_description
1 polymer ?
#
loop_
_entity_poly.entity_id
_entity_poly.type
_entity_poly.pdbx_seq_one_letter_code
_entity_poly.pdbx_strand_id
1 'polypeptide(L)'
;MPVTASATMSSYSVERLLRATAHGLAPFARGVAVILPPPFLQGMKDVGNGGYPAGVNPITSTVSTMAHIVHTCEGHGIDASLMRAAGRLARRAIGLGHDTDGFMRVAEILNPR
;
A
#
# COMPACT_ATOMS: atom_id res chain seq x y z
N MET A 1 21.91 40.63 12.05
CA MET A 1 21.37 39.45 12.77
C MET A 1 21.25 38.29 11.79
N PRO A 2 22.04 37.21 11.94
CA PRO A 2 22.15 36.12 10.98
C PRO A 2 21.28 34.93 11.41
N VAL A 3 20.01 34.89 11.00
CA VAL A 3 19.11 33.76 11.31
C VAL A 3 18.76 32.96 10.04
N THR A 4 19.04 33.49 8.85
CA THR A 4 18.69 32.86 7.57
C THR A 4 19.63 31.73 7.16
N ALA A 5 20.93 31.79 7.50
CA ALA A 5 21.90 30.79 7.06
C ALA A 5 21.77 29.41 7.76
N SER A 6 21.30 29.37 9.01
CA SER A 6 21.13 28.11 9.76
C SER A 6 19.87 27.36 9.32
N ALA A 7 18.79 28.07 9.03
CA ALA A 7 17.54 27.49 8.55
C ALA A 7 17.66 26.91 7.12
N THR A 8 18.36 27.60 6.21
CA THR A 8 18.62 27.10 4.85
C THR A 8 19.54 25.89 4.84
N MET A 9 20.57 25.87 5.70
CA MET A 9 21.45 24.71 5.85
C MET A 9 20.71 23.49 6.38
N SER A 10 19.77 23.68 7.33
CA SER A 10 18.91 22.60 7.86
C SER A 10 17.96 22.04 6.79
N SER A 11 17.30 22.90 6.01
CA SER A 11 16.43 22.47 4.89
C SER A 11 17.21 21.67 3.83
N TYR A 12 18.40 22.15 3.46
CA TYR A 12 19.26 21.48 2.48
C TYR A 12 19.72 20.10 2.97
N SER A 13 20.03 19.96 4.27
CA SER A 13 20.37 18.67 4.88
C SER A 13 19.19 17.69 4.85
N VAL A 14 17.97 18.15 5.14
CA VAL A 14 16.76 17.31 5.10
C VAL A 14 16.43 16.86 3.69
N GLU A 15 16.47 17.77 2.70
CA GLU A 15 16.25 17.42 1.29
C GLU A 15 17.27 16.41 0.78
N ARG A 16 18.55 16.55 1.17
CA ARG A 16 19.61 15.61 0.80
C ARG A 16 19.41 14.24 1.45
N LEU A 17 18.95 14.19 2.70
CA LEU A 17 18.56 12.96 3.40
C LEU A 17 17.40 12.27 2.67
N LEU A 18 16.31 12.99 2.40
CA LEU A 18 15.14 12.47 1.68
C LEU A 18 15.53 11.95 0.28
N ARG A 19 16.39 12.68 -0.44
CA ARG A 19 16.90 12.25 -1.76
C ARG A 19 17.75 10.99 -1.67
N ALA A 20 18.63 10.89 -0.67
CA ALA A 20 19.44 9.69 -0.44
C ALA A 20 18.57 8.47 -0.11
N THR A 21 17.54 8.66 0.73
CA THR A 21 16.55 7.63 1.05
C THR A 21 15.75 7.20 -0.19
N ALA A 22 15.32 8.15 -1.04
CA ALA A 22 14.64 7.84 -2.29
C ALA A 22 15.53 7.05 -3.28
N HIS A 23 16.81 7.40 -3.38
CA HIS A 23 17.78 6.63 -4.19
C HIS A 23 18.07 5.25 -3.60
N GLY A 24 18.08 5.12 -2.27
CA GLY A 24 18.24 3.83 -1.59
C GLY A 24 17.03 2.90 -1.75
N LEU A 25 15.81 3.47 -1.81
CA LEU A 25 14.57 2.72 -2.02
C LEU A 25 14.31 2.34 -3.48
N ALA A 26 14.82 3.10 -4.45
CA ALA A 26 14.53 2.87 -5.87
C ALA A 26 14.95 1.47 -6.38
N PRO A 27 16.13 0.91 -6.04
CA PRO A 27 16.47 -0.47 -6.40
C PRO A 27 15.53 -1.51 -5.77
N PHE A 28 15.10 -1.30 -4.53
CA PHE A 28 14.15 -2.18 -3.85
C PHE A 28 12.79 -2.15 -4.55
N ALA A 29 12.25 -0.95 -4.80
CA ALA A 29 10.98 -0.78 -5.52
C ALA A 29 11.03 -1.41 -6.91
N ARG A 30 12.16 -1.30 -7.62
CA ARG A 30 12.38 -1.96 -8.91
C ARG A 30 12.39 -3.48 -8.78
N GLY A 31 13.05 -4.03 -7.77
CA GLY A 31 13.05 -5.47 -7.49
C GLY A 31 11.64 -6.00 -7.23
N VAL A 32 10.84 -5.28 -6.43
CA VAL A 32 9.44 -5.61 -6.20
C VAL A 32 8.62 -5.51 -7.49
N ALA A 33 8.82 -4.45 -8.30
CA ALA A 33 8.09 -4.28 -9.56
C ALA A 33 8.30 -5.43 -10.55
N VAL A 34 9.47 -6.09 -10.54
CA VAL A 34 9.77 -7.23 -11.40
C VAL A 34 9.00 -8.50 -11.00
N ILE A 35 8.69 -8.68 -9.71
CA ILE A 35 7.99 -9.89 -9.22
C ILE A 35 6.46 -9.77 -9.25
N LEU A 36 5.92 -8.56 -9.41
CA LEU A 36 4.48 -8.30 -9.40
C LEU A 36 3.69 -8.78 -10.62
N PRO A 37 4.21 -8.84 -11.86
CA PRO A 37 3.39 -9.17 -13.03
C PRO A 37 2.75 -10.56 -12.96
N PRO A 38 3.45 -11.66 -12.61
CA PRO A 38 2.82 -12.98 -12.55
C PRO A 38 1.62 -13.09 -11.59
N PRO A 39 1.69 -12.69 -10.30
CA PRO A 39 0.52 -12.75 -9.42
C PRO A 39 -0.59 -11.79 -9.84
N PHE A 40 -0.25 -10.65 -10.44
CA PHE A 40 -1.25 -9.71 -10.95
C PHE A 40 -2.06 -10.30 -12.11
N LEU A 41 -1.38 -10.91 -13.09
CA LEU A 41 -2.03 -11.58 -14.21
C LEU A 41 -2.88 -12.77 -13.75
N GLN A 42 -2.43 -13.53 -12.76
CA GLN A 42 -3.22 -14.60 -12.18
C GLN A 42 -4.49 -14.06 -11.50
N GLY A 43 -4.36 -13.00 -10.70
CA GLY A 43 -5.51 -12.35 -10.06
C GLY A 43 -6.53 -11.84 -11.08
N MET A 44 -6.08 -11.29 -12.21
CA MET A 44 -6.99 -10.88 -13.30
C MET A 44 -7.77 -12.05 -13.90
N LYS A 45 -7.12 -13.21 -14.09
CA LYS A 45 -7.79 -14.42 -14.59
C LYS A 45 -8.81 -14.94 -13.58
N ASP A 46 -8.43 -15.00 -12.31
CA ASP A 46 -9.32 -15.49 -11.24
C ASP A 46 -10.58 -14.60 -11.15
N VAL A 47 -10.41 -13.27 -11.13
CA VAL A 47 -11.54 -12.32 -11.16
C VAL A 47 -12.37 -12.47 -12.42
N GLY A 48 -11.74 -12.63 -13.59
CA GLY A 48 -12.45 -12.86 -14.86
C GLY A 48 -13.33 -14.11 -14.85
N ASN A 49 -12.96 -15.11 -14.06
CA ASN A 49 -13.70 -16.36 -13.88
C ASN A 49 -14.64 -16.34 -12.65
N GLY A 50 -14.77 -15.20 -11.95
CA GLY A 50 -15.59 -15.06 -10.75
C GLY A 50 -14.98 -15.71 -9.49
N GLY A 51 -13.69 -16.05 -9.51
CA GLY A 51 -12.96 -16.67 -8.40
C GLY A 51 -12.21 -15.67 -7.52
N TYR A 52 -12.24 -15.90 -6.20
CA TYR A 52 -11.56 -15.07 -5.20
C TYR A 52 -10.77 -15.93 -4.20
N PRO A 53 -9.71 -16.63 -4.64
CA PRO A 53 -8.98 -17.57 -3.77
C PRO A 53 -8.27 -16.84 -2.62
N ALA A 54 -8.52 -17.27 -1.38
CA ALA A 54 -7.88 -16.70 -0.18
C ALA A 54 -6.49 -17.26 0.12
N GLY A 55 -6.05 -18.33 -0.54
CA GLY A 55 -4.88 -19.13 -0.11
C GLY A 55 -3.59 -18.33 0.11
N VAL A 56 -3.31 -17.30 -0.68
CA VAL A 56 -2.08 -16.50 -0.56
C VAL A 56 -2.31 -15.16 0.13
N ASN A 57 -3.53 -14.61 0.04
CA ASN A 57 -3.82 -13.26 0.54
C ASN A 57 -5.29 -13.12 0.95
N PRO A 58 -5.69 -13.69 2.10
CA PRO A 58 -7.05 -13.53 2.60
C PRO A 58 -7.30 -12.06 2.95
N ILE A 59 -8.54 -11.60 2.78
CA ILE A 59 -8.93 -10.21 3.07
C ILE A 59 -8.59 -9.78 4.50
N THR A 60 -8.67 -10.69 5.46
CA THR A 60 -8.28 -10.45 6.86
C THR A 60 -6.81 -10.09 7.02
N SER A 61 -5.91 -10.75 6.27
CA SER A 61 -4.47 -10.41 6.23
C SER A 61 -4.25 -8.99 5.67
N THR A 62 -5.03 -8.60 4.66
CA THR A 62 -4.96 -7.24 4.12
C THR A 62 -5.35 -6.19 5.15
N VAL A 63 -6.38 -6.44 5.96
CA VAL A 63 -6.78 -5.50 7.03
C VAL A 63 -5.63 -5.28 8.02
N SER A 64 -5.00 -6.36 8.49
CA SER A 64 -3.85 -6.28 9.40
C SER A 64 -2.66 -5.56 8.77
N THR A 65 -2.36 -5.86 7.50
CA THR A 65 -1.28 -5.24 6.74
C THR A 65 -1.48 -3.74 6.60
N MET A 66 -2.68 -3.30 6.19
CA MET A 66 -2.98 -1.87 6.05
C MET A 66 -2.94 -1.15 7.40
N ALA A 67 -3.40 -1.78 8.49
CA ALA A 67 -3.29 -1.20 9.83
C ALA A 67 -1.83 -0.96 10.23
N HIS A 68 -0.95 -1.93 9.99
CA HIS A 68 0.47 -1.80 10.28
C HIS A 68 1.15 -0.71 9.43
N ILE A 69 0.87 -0.66 8.12
CA ILE A 69 1.43 0.37 7.23
C ILE A 69 0.96 1.76 7.66
N VAL A 70 -0.34 1.92 7.96
CA VAL A 70 -0.90 3.21 8.42
C VAL A 70 -0.21 3.66 9.71
N HIS A 71 -0.07 2.78 10.69
CA HIS A 71 0.61 3.09 11.95
C HIS A 71 2.06 3.55 11.71
N THR A 72 2.81 2.81 10.90
CA THR A 72 4.20 3.14 10.58
C THR A 72 4.32 4.47 9.83
N CYS A 73 3.47 4.73 8.83
CA CYS A 73 3.46 5.99 8.09
C CYS A 73 3.17 7.18 9.00
N GLU A 74 2.14 7.09 9.83
CA GLU A 74 1.77 8.17 10.76
C GLU A 74 2.87 8.45 11.78
N GLY A 75 3.52 7.41 12.30
CA GLY A 75 4.66 7.54 13.21
C GLY A 75 5.87 8.28 12.59
N HIS A 76 5.94 8.36 11.26
CA HIS A 76 7.00 9.05 10.51
C HIS A 76 6.52 10.30 9.77
N GLY A 77 5.28 10.77 10.01
CA GLY A 77 4.72 11.95 9.33
C GLY A 77 4.47 11.76 7.83
N ILE A 78 4.31 10.51 7.37
CA ILE A 78 4.03 10.16 5.98
C ILE A 78 2.51 10.08 5.76
N ASP A 79 2.01 10.63 4.66
CA ASP A 79 0.59 10.52 4.32
C ASP A 79 0.18 9.05 4.11
N ALA A 80 -0.77 8.59 4.92
CA ALA A 80 -1.31 7.25 4.91
C ALA A 80 -2.70 7.17 4.25
N SER A 81 -3.18 8.25 3.61
CA SER A 81 -4.55 8.35 3.07
C SER A 81 -4.94 7.17 2.16
N LEU A 82 -4.06 6.78 1.24
CA LEU A 82 -4.28 5.65 0.32
C LEU A 82 -4.40 4.32 1.05
N MET A 83 -3.51 4.06 2.01
CA MET A 83 -3.52 2.82 2.80
C MET A 83 -4.74 2.75 3.70
N ARG A 84 -5.21 3.88 4.25
CA ARG A 84 -6.49 3.95 4.98
C ARG A 84 -7.66 3.63 4.05
N ALA A 85 -7.67 4.15 2.81
CA ALA A 85 -8.72 3.85 1.84
C ALA A 85 -8.74 2.35 1.48
N ALA A 86 -7.58 1.76 1.20
CA ALA A 86 -7.44 0.32 0.95
C ALA A 86 -7.95 -0.52 2.15
N GLY A 87 -7.57 -0.17 3.37
CA GLY A 87 -8.04 -0.85 4.58
C GLY A 87 -9.56 -0.72 4.79
N ARG A 88 -10.16 0.42 4.42
CA ARG A 88 -11.62 0.59 4.46
C ARG A 88 -12.34 -0.30 3.46
N LEU A 89 -11.80 -0.46 2.25
CA LEU A 89 -12.36 -1.37 1.23
C LEU A 89 -12.30 -2.82 1.70
N ALA A 90 -11.17 -3.25 2.28
CA ALA A 90 -11.04 -4.59 2.84
C ALA A 90 -12.06 -4.83 3.99
N ARG A 91 -12.20 -3.88 4.92
CA ARG A 91 -13.23 -3.97 5.98
C ARG A 91 -14.66 -3.98 5.43
N ARG A 92 -14.93 -3.23 4.37
CA ARG A 92 -16.23 -3.26 3.69
C ARG A 92 -16.50 -4.65 3.10
N ALA A 93 -15.51 -5.28 2.48
CA ALA A 93 -15.64 -6.64 1.97
C ALA A 93 -15.96 -7.66 3.09
N ILE A 94 -15.28 -7.57 4.24
CA ILE A 94 -15.59 -8.38 5.43
C ILE A 94 -17.03 -8.14 5.87
N GLY A 95 -17.46 -6.88 5.96
CA GLY A 95 -18.83 -6.53 6.36
C GLY A 95 -19.92 -7.05 5.41
N LEU A 96 -19.56 -7.42 4.18
CA LEU A 96 -20.44 -8.05 3.19
C LEU A 96 -20.36 -9.59 3.22
N GLY A 97 -19.62 -10.19 4.16
CA GLY A 97 -19.49 -11.64 4.32
C GLY A 97 -18.40 -12.27 3.44
N HIS A 98 -17.33 -11.54 3.12
CA HIS A 98 -16.22 -12.01 2.27
C HIS A 98 -14.90 -12.14 3.04
N ASP A 99 -14.96 -12.51 4.32
CA ASP A 99 -13.78 -12.67 5.17
C ASP A 99 -12.88 -13.85 4.75
N THR A 100 -13.46 -14.87 4.11
CA THR A 100 -12.76 -16.04 3.57
C THR A 100 -12.33 -15.88 2.12
N ASP A 101 -12.56 -14.72 1.50
CA ASP A 101 -12.17 -14.44 0.11
C ASP A 101 -10.78 -13.81 0.03
N GLY A 102 -10.14 -13.96 -1.13
CA GLY A 102 -8.93 -13.23 -1.47
C GLY A 102 -9.17 -11.74 -1.68
N PHE A 103 -8.13 -10.92 -1.51
CA PHE A 103 -8.21 -9.45 -1.64
C PHE A 103 -8.84 -8.95 -2.95
N MET A 104 -8.70 -9.70 -4.04
CA MET A 104 -9.27 -9.33 -5.35
C MET A 104 -10.81 -9.18 -5.33
N ARG A 105 -11.52 -9.69 -4.32
CA ARG A 105 -12.96 -9.47 -4.13
C ARG A 105 -13.34 -7.99 -4.01
N VAL A 106 -12.40 -7.14 -3.61
CA VAL A 106 -12.59 -5.68 -3.58
C VAL A 106 -12.93 -5.13 -4.97
N ALA A 107 -12.53 -5.77 -6.08
CA ALA A 107 -12.88 -5.35 -7.43
C ALA A 107 -14.40 -5.27 -7.67
N GLU A 108 -15.17 -6.25 -7.17
CA GLU A 108 -16.64 -6.28 -7.30
C GLU A 108 -17.31 -5.20 -6.45
N ILE A 109 -16.68 -4.77 -5.36
CA ILE A 109 -17.19 -3.69 -4.51
C ILE A 109 -16.99 -2.33 -5.20
N LEU A 110 -15.90 -2.20 -5.97
CA LEU A 110 -15.58 -0.99 -6.74
C LEU A 110 -16.37 -0.90 -8.05
N ASN A 111 -16.68 -2.03 -8.65
CA ASN A 111 -17.48 -2.13 -9.86
C ASN A 111 -18.57 -3.20 -9.68
N PRO A 112 -19.66 -2.86 -8.97
CA PRO A 112 -20.79 -3.76 -8.83
C PRO A 112 -21.38 -3.99 -10.23
N ARG A 113 -21.22 -5.21 -10.74
CA ARG A 113 -21.87 -5.67 -11.98
C ARG A 113 -23.28 -6.18 -11.71
#